data_AF-A0A180FA11-F1
#
_entry.id   AF-A0A180FA11-F1
#
_cell.length_a   1.000
_cell.length_b   1.000
_cell.length_c   1.000
_cell.angle_alpha   90.00
_cell.angle_beta   90.00
_cell.angle_gamma   90.00
#
_symmetry.space_group_name_H-M   'P 1'
#
loop_
_entity.id
_entity.type
_entity.pdbx_description
1 polymer ?
#
loop_
_entity_poly.entity_id
_entity_poly.type
_entity_poly.pdbx_seq_one_letter_code
_entity_poly.pdbx_strand_id
1 'polypeptide(L)'
;MIDMLKSRIKDVRMLNTLSRIPESYKSPTGIPIGYHSSQLLGNFYLSGLDLHAKNELKVKYYFRYCDDIVILSASKEELHLLFEHIKEFTEERLHLAIKDNRQIFPVESRGIDFLGYVIRHDYIRIRKRIKQRAARRLHFLRSKSRRFVVAASFGGWAKHADSTNLFYKLTGMKNCKELGIYYKPTDGKKRFDGSLTPLGNLQNCEVTILDFETEIKTKEGEGRYVVQYELDGAKSKFITNSEEMKSILDQIRELKELPFKATIHRKAFGQGKTKYVFV
;
A
#
# COMPACT_ATOMS: atom_id res chain seq x y z
N MET A 1 -28.06 -21.18 22.96
CA MET A 1 -26.60 -21.39 22.70
C MET A 1 -26.15 -22.82 23.00
N ILE A 2 -26.37 -23.35 24.22
CA ILE A 2 -25.90 -24.70 24.61
C ILE A 2 -26.44 -25.79 23.68
N ASP A 3 -27.70 -25.71 23.27
CA ASP A 3 -28.28 -26.70 22.36
C ASP A 3 -27.64 -26.65 20.96
N MET A 4 -27.24 -25.47 20.49
CA MET A 4 -26.47 -25.34 19.25
C MET A 4 -25.11 -26.03 19.39
N LEU A 5 -24.43 -25.90 20.53
CA LEU A 5 -23.17 -26.60 20.79
C LEU A 5 -23.37 -28.13 20.79
N LYS A 6 -24.39 -28.64 21.48
CA LYS A 6 -24.73 -30.08 21.53
C LYS A 6 -25.04 -30.65 20.13
N SER A 7 -25.58 -29.84 19.23
CA SER A 7 -25.83 -30.28 17.85
C SER A 7 -24.53 -30.55 17.08
N ARG A 8 -23.43 -29.86 17.41
CA ARG A 8 -22.15 -29.90 16.69
C ARG A 8 -21.06 -30.71 17.40
N ILE A 9 -20.99 -30.63 18.72
CA ILE A 9 -19.96 -31.27 19.54
C ILE A 9 -20.60 -32.44 20.27
N LYS A 10 -20.07 -33.65 20.12
CA LYS A 10 -20.55 -34.86 20.81
C LYS A 10 -19.70 -35.24 22.02
N ASP A 11 -18.49 -34.69 22.14
CA ASP A 11 -17.64 -34.90 23.31
C ASP A 11 -18.24 -34.20 24.53
N VAL A 12 -18.64 -35.02 25.52
CA VAL A 12 -19.29 -34.57 26.75
C VAL A 12 -18.37 -33.70 27.61
N ARG A 13 -17.07 -34.01 27.68
CA ARG A 13 -16.10 -33.22 28.47
C ARG A 13 -15.92 -31.83 27.88
N MET A 14 -15.79 -31.75 26.55
CA MET A 14 -15.69 -30.48 25.86
C MET A 14 -16.97 -29.65 26.01
N LEU A 15 -18.14 -30.26 25.82
CA LEU A 15 -19.43 -29.59 26.01
C LEU A 15 -19.60 -29.03 27.42
N ASN A 16 -19.28 -29.82 28.44
CA ASN A 16 -19.37 -29.38 29.84
C ASN A 16 -18.40 -28.23 30.12
N THR A 17 -17.21 -28.26 29.53
CA THR A 17 -16.21 -27.18 29.69
C THR A 17 -16.69 -25.88 29.04
N LEU A 18 -17.24 -25.95 27.83
CA LEU A 18 -17.72 -24.77 27.11
C LEU A 18 -19.01 -24.20 27.72
N SER A 19 -19.90 -25.04 28.24
CA SER A 19 -21.17 -24.61 28.84
C SER A 19 -20.95 -23.87 30.17
N ARG A 20 -19.90 -24.21 30.92
CA ARG A 20 -19.50 -23.49 32.15
C ARG A 20 -19.18 -22.01 31.91
N ILE A 21 -18.79 -21.61 30.70
CA ILE A 21 -18.42 -20.22 30.40
C ILE A 21 -19.64 -19.29 30.47
N PRO A 22 -20.72 -19.48 29.66
CA PRO A 22 -21.94 -18.68 29.83
C PRO A 22 -22.56 -18.87 31.21
N GLU A 23 -22.54 -20.07 31.78
CA GLU A 23 -23.08 -20.35 33.13
C GLU A 23 -22.34 -19.60 34.24
N SER A 24 -21.05 -19.27 34.05
CA SER A 24 -20.29 -18.46 35.01
C SER A 24 -20.70 -16.98 35.03
N TYR A 25 -21.52 -16.54 34.07
CA TYR A 25 -21.97 -15.16 34.00
C TYR A 25 -23.07 -14.89 35.04
N LYS A 26 -22.96 -13.77 35.75
CA LYS A 26 -23.91 -13.42 36.82
C LYS A 26 -25.33 -13.15 36.33
N SER A 27 -25.49 -12.84 35.05
CA SER A 27 -26.80 -12.57 34.43
C SER A 27 -27.30 -13.83 33.74
N PRO A 28 -28.62 -14.10 33.74
CA PRO A 28 -29.22 -15.22 33.01
C PRO A 28 -28.98 -15.15 31.49
N THR A 29 -28.63 -13.98 30.97
CA THR A 29 -28.33 -13.75 29.56
C THR A 29 -26.96 -13.12 29.38
N GLY A 30 -26.21 -13.64 28.42
CA GLY A 30 -24.92 -13.09 28.00
C GLY A 30 -23.76 -14.05 28.20
N ILE A 31 -22.57 -13.55 27.88
CA ILE A 31 -21.30 -14.26 28.04
C ILE A 31 -20.28 -13.32 28.68
N PRO A 32 -19.39 -13.84 29.54
CA PRO A 32 -18.37 -13.03 30.20
C PRO A 32 -17.38 -12.46 29.18
N ILE A 33 -17.20 -11.13 29.18
CA ILE A 33 -16.21 -10.44 28.36
C ILE A 33 -14.84 -10.55 29.06
N GLY A 34 -13.97 -11.43 28.58
CA GLY A 34 -12.63 -11.61 29.14
C GLY A 34 -11.98 -12.94 28.77
N TYR A 35 -12.77 -14.00 28.63
CA TYR A 35 -12.25 -15.28 28.12
C TYR A 35 -12.12 -15.23 26.60
N HIS A 36 -11.01 -15.77 26.08
CA HIS A 36 -10.83 -15.98 24.64
C HIS A 36 -11.97 -16.82 24.05
N SER A 37 -12.38 -17.88 24.76
CA SER A 37 -13.48 -18.76 24.36
C SER A 37 -14.83 -18.03 24.28
N SER A 38 -15.06 -16.95 25.04
CA SER A 38 -16.29 -16.16 24.92
C SER A 38 -16.42 -15.53 23.53
N GLN A 39 -15.31 -15.04 22.95
CA GLN A 39 -15.32 -14.48 21.60
C GLN A 39 -15.68 -15.54 20.55
N LEU A 40 -15.13 -16.74 20.71
CA LEU A 40 -15.46 -17.88 19.86
C LEU A 40 -16.94 -18.26 19.99
N LEU A 41 -17.45 -18.35 21.22
CA LEU A 41 -18.87 -18.67 21.47
C LEU A 41 -19.81 -17.60 20.91
N GLY A 42 -19.47 -16.32 21.01
CA GLY A 42 -20.24 -15.23 20.39
C GLY A 42 -20.30 -15.36 18.87
N ASN A 43 -19.15 -15.62 18.23
CA ASN A 43 -19.11 -15.85 16.78
C ASN A 43 -19.84 -17.12 16.34
N PHE A 44 -19.75 -18.19 17.14
CA PHE A 44 -20.48 -19.43 16.91
C PHE A 44 -21.99 -19.21 17.01
N TYR A 45 -22.44 -18.45 18.01
CA TYR A 45 -23.85 -18.15 18.19
C TYR A 45 -24.43 -17.35 17.02
N LEU A 46 -23.68 -16.35 16.53
CA LEU A 46 -24.06 -15.55 15.36
C LEU A 46 -23.89 -16.29 14.02
N SER A 47 -23.24 -17.45 13.98
CA SER A 47 -23.01 -18.19 12.73
C SER A 47 -24.31 -18.63 12.03
N GLY A 48 -25.39 -18.83 12.79
CA GLY A 48 -26.72 -19.12 12.23
C GLY A 48 -27.22 -17.98 11.35
N LEU A 49 -26.98 -16.73 11.75
CA LEU A 49 -27.34 -15.55 10.96
C LEU A 49 -26.53 -15.48 9.66
N ASP A 50 -25.24 -15.82 9.71
CA ASP A 50 -24.38 -15.84 8.52
C ASP A 50 -24.88 -16.88 7.50
N LEU A 51 -25.26 -18.06 7.97
CA LEU A 51 -25.81 -19.12 7.13
C LEU A 51 -27.16 -18.72 6.52
N HIS A 52 -28.04 -18.11 7.31
CA HIS A 52 -29.32 -17.59 6.83
C HIS A 52 -29.11 -16.51 5.75
N ALA A 53 -28.23 -15.53 6.01
CA ALA A 53 -27.91 -14.47 5.06
C ALA A 53 -27.32 -14.98 3.75
N LYS A 54 -26.48 -16.03 3.79
CA LYS A 54 -25.80 -16.57 2.60
C LYS A 54 -26.59 -17.62 1.84
N ASN A 55 -27.28 -18.54 2.53
CA ASN A 55 -27.94 -19.67 1.88
C ASN A 55 -29.39 -19.35 1.51
N GLU A 56 -30.12 -18.66 2.41
CA GLU A 56 -31.54 -18.39 2.24
C GLU A 56 -31.73 -17.04 1.53
N LEU A 57 -31.19 -15.97 2.10
CA LEU A 57 -31.31 -14.61 1.54
C LEU A 57 -30.37 -14.36 0.35
N LYS A 58 -29.36 -15.23 0.16
CA LYS A 58 -28.37 -15.15 -0.94
C LYS A 58 -27.69 -13.79 -1.07
N VAL A 59 -27.43 -13.12 0.06
CA VAL A 59 -26.81 -11.79 0.08
C VAL A 59 -25.40 -11.85 -0.49
N LYS A 60 -25.19 -11.20 -1.63
CA LYS A 60 -23.91 -11.21 -2.35
C LYS A 60 -22.79 -10.58 -1.51
N TYR A 61 -23.00 -9.35 -1.04
CA TYR A 61 -22.01 -8.58 -0.29
C TYR A 61 -22.41 -8.48 1.17
N TYR A 62 -21.97 -9.44 1.97
CA TYR A 62 -22.22 -9.53 3.41
C TYR A 62 -20.88 -9.65 4.13
N PHE A 63 -20.63 -8.75 5.08
CA PHE A 63 -19.40 -8.69 5.86
C PHE A 63 -19.76 -8.59 7.35
N ARG A 64 -19.17 -9.45 8.18
CA ARG A 64 -19.37 -9.43 9.63
C ARG A 64 -18.03 -9.41 10.34
N TYR A 65 -17.92 -8.56 11.36
CA TYR A 65 -16.84 -8.58 12.33
C TYR A 65 -17.44 -8.53 13.74
N CYS A 66 -17.45 -9.66 14.42
CA CYS A 66 -18.18 -9.84 15.69
C CYS A 66 -19.66 -9.43 15.52
N ASP A 67 -20.09 -8.36 16.19
CA ASP A 67 -21.43 -7.79 16.16
C ASP A 67 -21.64 -6.73 15.07
N ASP A 68 -20.57 -6.18 14.48
CA ASP A 68 -20.66 -5.21 13.39
C ASP A 68 -20.89 -5.92 12.05
N ILE A 69 -22.05 -5.67 11.44
CA ILE A 69 -22.46 -6.25 10.13
C ILE A 69 -22.59 -5.12 9.10
N VAL A 70 -22.06 -5.35 7.90
CA VAL A 70 -22.19 -4.48 6.73
C VAL A 70 -22.74 -5.29 5.56
N ILE A 71 -23.82 -4.79 4.96
CA ILE A 71 -24.44 -5.37 3.78
C ILE A 71 -24.45 -4.31 2.67
N LEU A 72 -24.09 -4.70 1.46
CA LEU A 72 -24.10 -3.83 0.29
C LEU A 72 -25.05 -4.40 -0.77
N SER A 73 -25.91 -3.54 -1.32
CA SER A 73 -26.72 -3.80 -2.49
C SER A 73 -26.82 -2.52 -3.35
N ALA A 74 -27.17 -2.69 -4.63
CA ALA A 74 -27.51 -1.61 -5.53
C ALA A 74 -28.93 -1.03 -5.29
N SER A 75 -29.83 -1.78 -4.64
CA SER A 75 -31.20 -1.32 -4.34
C SER A 75 -31.35 -0.99 -2.85
N LYS A 76 -31.90 0.19 -2.58
CA LYS A 76 -32.23 0.61 -1.21
C LYS A 76 -33.39 -0.22 -0.66
N GLU A 77 -34.36 -0.54 -1.51
CA GLU A 77 -35.54 -1.34 -1.19
C GLU A 77 -35.13 -2.76 -0.78
N GLU A 78 -34.19 -3.36 -1.51
CA GLU A 78 -33.60 -4.66 -1.15
C GLU A 78 -32.94 -4.61 0.23
N LEU A 79 -32.20 -3.55 0.56
CA LEU A 79 -31.58 -3.40 1.88
C LEU A 79 -32.61 -3.30 3.01
N HIS A 80 -33.76 -2.65 2.78
CA HIS A 80 -34.85 -2.61 3.75
C HIS A 80 -35.46 -4.00 3.95
N LEU A 81 -35.74 -4.73 2.86
CA LEU A 81 -36.29 -6.09 2.93
C LEU A 81 -35.32 -7.06 3.62
N LEU A 82 -34.04 -7.03 3.24
CA LEU A 82 -33.00 -7.85 3.88
C LEU A 82 -32.88 -7.56 5.36
N PHE A 83 -33.00 -6.29 5.76
CA PHE A 83 -32.96 -5.95 7.16
C PHE A 83 -34.13 -6.55 7.94
N GLU A 84 -35.37 -6.47 7.43
CA GLU A 84 -36.52 -7.00 8.17
C GLU A 84 -36.39 -8.52 8.37
N HIS A 85 -35.94 -9.27 7.35
CA HIS A 85 -35.64 -10.70 7.50
C HIS A 85 -34.52 -10.98 8.51
N ILE A 86 -33.43 -10.19 8.46
CA ILE A 86 -32.32 -10.33 9.42
C ILE A 86 -32.79 -10.02 10.84
N LYS A 87 -33.65 -9.01 11.01
CA LYS A 87 -34.21 -8.62 12.29
C LYS A 87 -35.08 -9.75 12.86
N GLU A 88 -36.01 -10.27 12.06
CA GLU A 88 -36.85 -11.40 12.43
C GLU A 88 -36.00 -12.60 12.87
N PHE A 89 -35.01 -13.00 12.06
CA PHE A 89 -34.11 -14.09 12.42
C PHE A 89 -33.35 -13.81 13.73
N THR A 90 -32.84 -12.60 13.90
CA THR A 90 -32.03 -12.22 15.06
C THR A 90 -32.86 -12.18 16.35
N GLU A 91 -34.09 -11.66 16.29
CA GLU A 91 -34.99 -11.54 17.44
C GLU A 91 -35.67 -12.87 17.76
N GLU A 92 -36.16 -13.60 16.75
CA GLU A 92 -36.95 -14.81 16.96
C GLU A 92 -36.11 -16.08 17.14
N ARG A 93 -34.98 -16.21 16.42
CA ARG A 93 -34.14 -17.42 16.47
C ARG A 93 -32.94 -17.28 17.38
N LEU A 94 -32.33 -16.08 17.42
CA LEU A 94 -31.16 -15.82 18.25
C LEU A 94 -31.50 -15.10 19.56
N HIS A 95 -32.72 -14.58 19.71
CA HIS A 95 -33.14 -13.84 20.90
C HIS A 95 -32.19 -12.69 21.25
N LEU A 96 -31.70 -11.98 20.22
CA LEU A 96 -30.82 -10.83 20.34
C LEU A 96 -31.56 -9.57 19.90
N ALA A 97 -31.28 -8.45 20.57
CA ALA A 97 -31.77 -7.14 20.17
C ALA A 97 -30.77 -6.44 19.25
N ILE A 98 -31.27 -5.85 18.16
CA ILE A 98 -30.48 -5.00 17.27
C ILE A 98 -30.52 -3.56 17.81
N LYS A 99 -29.37 -2.88 17.83
CA LYS A 99 -29.29 -1.48 18.26
C LYS A 99 -29.98 -0.55 17.25
N ASP A 100 -30.65 0.49 17.75
CA ASP A 100 -31.39 1.46 16.92
C ASP A 100 -30.51 2.38 16.06
N ASN A 101 -29.19 2.29 16.19
CA ASN A 101 -28.23 3.09 15.45
C ASN A 101 -27.91 2.55 14.04
N ARG A 102 -28.72 1.62 13.51
CA ARG A 102 -28.60 1.13 12.14
C ARG A 102 -28.81 2.24 11.12
N GLN A 103 -28.15 2.15 9.98
CA GLN A 103 -28.25 3.17 8.93
C GLN A 103 -28.17 2.52 7.54
N ILE A 104 -29.10 2.90 6.66
CA ILE A 104 -29.05 2.60 5.23
C ILE A 104 -28.73 3.91 4.51
N PHE A 105 -27.63 3.95 3.75
CA PHE A 105 -27.17 5.16 3.09
C PHE A 105 -26.35 4.84 1.83
N PRO A 106 -26.32 5.74 0.83
CA PRO A 106 -25.47 5.58 -0.34
C PRO A 106 -23.97 5.63 0.04
N VAL A 107 -23.19 4.65 -0.41
CA VAL A 107 -21.74 4.59 -0.14
C VAL A 107 -21.01 5.85 -0.63
N GLU A 108 -21.40 6.38 -1.79
CA GLU A 108 -20.82 7.58 -2.38
C GLU A 108 -20.97 8.83 -1.51
N SER A 109 -22.01 8.90 -0.66
CA SER A 109 -22.24 10.05 0.22
C SER A 109 -21.26 10.05 1.40
N ARG A 110 -21.15 8.93 2.12
CA ARG A 110 -20.50 8.87 3.43
C ARG A 110 -19.23 8.01 3.47
N GLY A 111 -19.13 7.02 2.60
CA GLY A 111 -18.18 5.91 2.72
C GLY A 111 -18.57 4.93 3.84
N ILE A 112 -17.98 3.75 3.79
CA ILE A 112 -18.26 2.67 4.75
C ILE A 112 -17.33 2.84 5.95
N ASP A 113 -17.87 3.26 7.10
CA ASP A 113 -17.10 3.43 8.34
C ASP A 113 -17.02 2.12 9.14
N PHE A 114 -16.00 1.30 8.85
CA PHE A 114 -15.85 -0.06 9.36
C PHE A 114 -14.42 -0.33 9.88
N LEU A 115 -14.31 -0.97 11.05
CA LEU A 115 -13.04 -1.39 11.67
C LEU A 115 -11.93 -0.32 11.74
N GLY A 116 -12.33 0.93 11.98
CA GLY A 116 -11.39 2.05 12.11
C GLY A 116 -11.01 2.75 10.80
N TYR A 117 -11.58 2.32 9.68
CA TYR A 117 -11.41 2.96 8.36
C TYR A 117 -12.73 3.47 7.82
N VAL A 118 -12.66 4.44 6.92
CA VAL A 118 -13.76 4.92 6.09
C VAL A 118 -13.38 4.61 4.64
N ILE A 119 -14.00 3.55 4.12
CA ILE A 119 -13.70 2.99 2.79
C ILE A 119 -14.59 3.70 1.76
N ARG A 120 -13.99 4.18 0.67
CA ARG A 120 -14.69 4.71 -0.51
C ARG A 120 -14.21 3.99 -1.77
N HIS A 121 -14.77 4.36 -2.91
CA HIS A 121 -14.48 3.72 -4.20
C HIS A 121 -13.02 3.92 -4.65
N ASP A 122 -12.47 5.10 -4.39
CA ASP A 122 -11.18 5.58 -4.91
C ASP A 122 -10.09 5.70 -3.85
N TYR A 123 -10.46 5.78 -2.57
CA TYR A 123 -9.51 5.91 -1.46
C TYR A 123 -10.05 5.35 -0.14
N ILE A 124 -9.15 5.12 0.81
CA ILE A 124 -9.46 4.71 2.19
C ILE A 124 -8.95 5.79 3.15
N ARG A 125 -9.79 6.24 4.07
CA ARG A 125 -9.40 7.19 5.13
C ARG A 125 -9.37 6.51 6.49
N ILE A 126 -8.46 6.91 7.37
CA ILE A 126 -8.52 6.53 8.79
C ILE A 126 -9.68 7.26 9.48
N ARG A 127 -10.44 6.56 10.35
CA ARG A 127 -11.54 7.12 11.15
C ARG A 127 -11.07 8.33 11.98
N LYS A 128 -11.89 9.37 12.02
CA LYS A 128 -11.57 10.68 12.65
C LYS A 128 -11.03 10.54 14.07
N ARG A 129 -11.67 9.73 14.92
CA ARG A 129 -11.25 9.49 16.31
C ARG A 129 -9.83 8.93 16.43
N ILE A 130 -9.42 8.03 15.54
CA ILE A 130 -8.09 7.42 15.57
C ILE A 130 -7.03 8.48 15.25
N LYS A 131 -7.25 9.27 14.19
CA LYS A 131 -6.36 10.39 13.80
C LYS A 131 -6.22 11.41 14.92
N GLN A 132 -7.34 11.83 15.52
CA GLN A 132 -7.34 12.79 16.62
C GLN A 132 -6.63 12.26 17.87
N ARG A 133 -6.83 10.98 18.21
CA ARG A 133 -6.14 10.34 19.33
C ARG A 133 -4.62 10.30 19.11
N ALA A 134 -4.17 9.92 17.91
CA ALA A 134 -2.76 9.90 17.55
C ALA A 134 -2.15 11.30 17.63
N ALA A 135 -2.81 12.31 17.03
CA ALA A 135 -2.37 13.70 17.05
C ALA A 135 -2.24 14.25 18.48
N ARG A 136 -3.26 14.08 19.33
CA ARG A 136 -3.21 14.52 20.73
C ARG A 136 -2.07 13.85 21.50
N ARG A 137 -1.91 12.52 21.35
CA ARG A 137 -0.84 11.79 22.02
C ARG A 137 0.54 12.27 21.57
N LEU A 138 0.75 12.46 20.27
CA LEU A 138 2.00 12.98 19.73
C LEU A 138 2.24 14.43 20.14
N HIS A 139 1.22 15.25 20.36
CA HIS A 139 1.40 16.61 20.84
C HIS A 139 1.86 16.66 22.31
N PHE A 140 1.19 15.92 23.20
CA PHE A 140 1.47 15.99 24.64
C PHE A 140 2.71 15.19 25.08
N LEU A 141 3.12 14.16 24.33
CA LEU A 141 4.28 13.34 24.70
C LEU A 141 5.59 14.08 24.38
N ARG A 142 6.39 14.34 25.42
CA ARG A 142 7.75 14.90 25.31
C ARG A 142 8.84 13.84 25.08
N SER A 143 8.67 12.64 25.65
CA SER A 143 9.64 11.55 25.52
C SER A 143 9.75 11.05 24.07
N LYS A 144 10.95 11.10 23.49
CA LYS A 144 11.25 10.65 22.13
C LYS A 144 10.87 9.17 21.92
N SER A 145 11.22 8.29 22.86
CA SER A 145 10.92 6.86 22.78
C SER A 145 9.40 6.59 22.79
N ARG A 146 8.65 7.27 23.66
CA ARG A 146 7.19 7.13 23.70
C ARG A 146 6.51 7.69 22.46
N ARG A 147 7.01 8.82 21.93
CA ARG A 147 6.54 9.37 20.65
C ARG A 147 6.77 8.38 19.52
N PHE A 148 7.94 7.72 19.47
CA PHE A 148 8.24 6.70 18.47
C PHE A 148 7.25 5.53 18.53
N VAL A 149 6.95 5.00 19.73
CA VAL A 149 5.97 3.91 19.88
C VAL A 149 4.58 4.32 19.37
N VAL A 150 4.13 5.54 19.69
CA VAL A 150 2.84 6.06 19.20
C VAL A 150 2.86 6.26 17.69
N ALA A 151 3.95 6.80 17.14
CA ALA A 151 4.13 6.98 15.71
C ALA A 151 4.14 5.63 14.97
N ALA A 152 4.85 4.62 15.48
CA ALA A 152 4.88 3.28 14.92
C ALA A 152 3.49 2.61 14.94
N SER A 153 2.79 2.70 16.08
CA SER A 153 1.42 2.20 16.20
C SER A 153 0.47 2.90 15.21
N PHE A 154 0.57 4.22 15.06
CA PHE A 154 -0.21 4.97 14.07
C PHE A 154 0.23 4.66 12.64
N GLY A 155 1.51 4.34 12.41
CA GLY A 155 2.05 3.91 11.14
C GLY A 155 1.40 2.62 10.63
N GLY A 156 1.05 1.70 11.54
CA GLY A 156 0.25 0.52 11.20
C GLY A 156 -1.11 0.88 10.58
N TRP A 157 -1.80 1.87 11.15
CA TRP A 157 -3.05 2.40 10.55
C TRP A 157 -2.80 3.14 9.24
N ALA A 158 -1.74 3.95 9.19
CA ALA A 158 -1.44 4.79 8.04
C ALA A 158 -1.02 4.00 6.80
N LYS A 159 -0.44 2.82 6.98
CA LYS A 159 -0.04 1.92 5.89
C LYS A 159 -1.24 1.40 5.07
N HIS A 160 -2.41 1.28 5.67
CA HIS A 160 -3.60 0.69 5.04
C HIS A 160 -4.65 1.75 4.65
N ALA A 161 -4.25 3.02 4.57
CA ALA A 161 -5.12 4.13 4.21
C ALA A 161 -4.34 5.23 3.48
N ASP A 162 -5.04 6.01 2.65
CA ASP A 162 -4.54 7.20 1.97
C ASP A 162 -4.27 8.32 2.98
N SER A 163 -3.13 8.20 3.65
CA SER A 163 -2.80 8.99 4.83
C SER A 163 -1.32 9.31 4.96
N THR A 164 -0.54 9.09 3.91
CA THR A 164 0.91 9.39 3.84
C THR A 164 1.22 10.83 4.27
N ASN A 165 0.52 11.81 3.69
CA ASN A 165 0.69 13.21 4.07
C ASN A 165 0.34 13.48 5.54
N LEU A 166 -0.77 12.88 6.03
CA LEU A 166 -1.15 13.00 7.43
C LEU A 166 -0.10 12.39 8.37
N PHE A 167 0.45 11.23 8.02
CA PHE A 167 1.49 10.57 8.80
C PHE A 167 2.73 11.46 8.92
N TYR A 168 3.21 12.03 7.81
CA TYR A 168 4.35 12.95 7.83
C TYR A 168 4.07 14.21 8.65
N LYS A 169 2.89 14.81 8.48
CA LYS A 169 2.47 15.98 9.26
C LYS A 169 2.43 15.72 10.76
N LEU A 170 2.02 14.51 11.18
CA LEU A 170 1.93 14.15 12.61
C LEU A 170 3.28 13.73 13.20
N THR A 171 4.15 13.10 12.42
CA THR A 171 5.44 12.58 12.90
C THR A 171 6.59 13.57 12.73
N GLY A 172 6.45 14.57 11.85
CA GLY A 172 7.54 15.47 11.45
C GLY A 172 8.61 14.76 10.61
N MET A 173 8.32 13.56 10.12
CA MET A 173 9.25 12.78 9.32
C MET A 173 9.30 13.37 7.90
N LYS A 174 10.49 13.81 7.49
CA LYS A 174 10.75 14.40 6.18
C LYS A 174 11.28 13.33 5.22
N ASN A 175 10.94 13.43 3.95
CA ASN A 175 11.56 12.59 2.92
C ASN A 175 12.97 13.10 2.55
N CYS A 176 13.78 12.28 1.87
CA CYS A 176 15.16 12.66 1.51
C CYS A 176 15.23 13.95 0.67
N LYS A 177 14.23 14.19 -0.20
CA LYS A 177 14.14 15.43 -1.00
C LYS A 177 13.95 16.66 -0.11
N GLU A 178 13.04 16.60 0.85
CA GLU A 178 12.78 17.66 1.84
C GLU A 178 13.94 17.89 2.81
N LEU A 179 14.77 16.88 3.03
CA LEU A 179 16.01 17.01 3.79
C LEU A 179 17.17 17.57 2.96
N GLY A 180 16.98 17.76 1.65
CA GLY A 180 18.06 18.12 0.73
C GLY A 180 19.16 17.05 0.64
N ILE A 181 18.85 15.82 1.05
CA ILE A 181 19.79 14.70 1.05
C ILE A 181 19.68 14.04 -0.31
N TYR A 182 20.63 14.36 -1.17
CA TYR A 182 20.88 13.69 -2.43
C TYR A 182 22.02 12.70 -2.26
N TYR A 183 21.95 11.57 -2.94
CA TYR A 183 23.10 10.67 -3.03
C TYR A 183 24.25 11.43 -3.69
N LYS A 184 25.31 11.68 -2.92
CA LYS A 184 26.58 12.20 -3.44
C LYS A 184 27.50 10.99 -3.66
N PRO A 185 27.84 10.65 -4.92
CA PRO A 185 28.82 9.60 -5.18
C PRO A 185 30.13 9.95 -4.48
N THR A 186 30.74 8.98 -3.79
CA THR A 186 32.07 9.13 -3.15
C THR A 186 33.14 9.59 -4.15
N ASP A 187 32.94 9.23 -5.42
CA ASP A 187 33.87 9.50 -6.51
C ASP A 187 33.72 10.92 -7.10
N GLY A 188 32.77 11.74 -6.60
CA GLY A 188 32.50 13.10 -7.09
C GLY A 188 31.93 13.20 -8.52
N LYS A 189 31.88 12.08 -9.25
CA LYS A 189 31.44 11.98 -10.66
C LYS A 189 29.93 12.07 -10.83
N LYS A 190 29.47 12.77 -11.86
CA LYS A 190 28.05 12.88 -12.22
C LYS A 190 27.45 11.51 -12.57
N ARG A 191 26.18 11.31 -12.22
CA ARG A 191 25.38 10.16 -12.64
C ARG A 191 24.19 10.68 -13.43
N PHE A 192 24.03 10.17 -14.65
CA PHE A 192 22.97 10.59 -15.55
C PHE A 192 21.71 9.73 -15.38
N ASP A 193 20.55 10.37 -15.47
CA ASP A 193 19.24 9.74 -15.49
C ASP A 193 18.94 9.09 -16.85
N GLY A 194 18.07 8.08 -16.86
CA GLY A 194 17.67 7.34 -18.06
C GLY A 194 18.25 5.91 -18.14
N SER A 195 17.66 5.08 -19.01
CA SER A 195 18.10 3.71 -19.26
C SER A 195 19.45 3.67 -19.98
N LEU A 196 20.25 2.65 -19.67
CA LEU A 196 21.49 2.38 -20.40
C LEU A 196 21.16 1.73 -21.75
N THR A 197 21.41 2.43 -22.84
CA THR A 197 21.21 1.93 -24.20
C THR A 197 22.55 1.45 -24.77
N PRO A 198 22.64 0.18 -25.23
CA PRO A 198 23.81 -0.29 -25.96
C PRO A 198 24.03 0.52 -27.24
N LEU A 199 25.29 0.85 -27.54
CA LEU A 199 25.65 1.62 -28.76
C LEU A 199 25.17 0.97 -30.06
N GLY A 200 25.02 -0.36 -30.10
CA GLY A 200 24.48 -1.06 -31.26
C GLY A 200 23.04 -0.68 -31.61
N ASN A 201 22.24 -0.27 -30.62
CA ASN A 201 20.85 0.14 -30.83
C ASN A 201 20.72 1.62 -31.25
N LEU A 202 21.82 2.37 -31.23
CA LEU A 202 21.87 3.79 -31.60
C LEU A 202 22.51 4.02 -32.97
N GLN A 203 22.69 2.96 -33.75
CA GLN A 203 23.34 3.06 -35.06
C GLN A 203 22.45 3.82 -36.05
N ASN A 204 23.02 4.83 -36.72
CA ASN A 204 22.35 5.70 -37.69
C ASN A 204 21.20 6.54 -37.10
N CYS A 205 21.14 6.69 -35.78
CA CYS A 205 20.22 7.59 -35.11
C CYS A 205 20.90 8.95 -34.87
N GLU A 206 20.23 10.04 -35.21
CA GLU A 206 20.62 11.38 -34.75
C GLU A 206 20.20 11.52 -33.29
N VAL A 207 21.17 11.77 -32.41
CA VAL A 207 20.94 11.98 -30.98
C VAL A 207 21.45 13.36 -30.56
N THR A 208 20.78 13.99 -29.60
CA THR A 208 21.28 15.22 -28.99
C THR A 208 22.07 14.87 -27.74
N ILE A 209 23.38 15.10 -27.75
CA ILE A 209 24.25 14.86 -26.59
C ILE A 209 24.11 16.02 -25.61
N LEU A 210 23.70 15.70 -24.38
CA LEU A 210 23.38 16.71 -23.36
C LEU A 210 24.56 16.99 -22.43
N ASP A 211 25.17 15.94 -21.88
CA ASP A 211 26.29 16.03 -20.94
C ASP A 211 27.03 14.68 -20.89
N PHE A 212 28.26 14.65 -20.41
CA PHE A 212 29.03 13.42 -20.29
C PHE A 212 30.02 13.47 -19.11
N GLU A 213 30.35 12.31 -18.58
CA GLU A 213 31.25 12.14 -17.45
C GLU A 213 32.36 11.14 -17.77
N THR A 214 33.57 11.44 -17.31
CA THR A 214 34.79 10.75 -17.73
C THR A 214 35.30 9.75 -16.69
N GLU A 215 36.15 8.83 -17.15
CA GLU A 215 36.88 7.87 -16.31
C GLU A 215 36.01 7.02 -15.38
N ILE A 216 34.85 6.58 -15.85
CA ILE A 216 33.93 5.79 -15.03
C ILE A 216 34.40 4.34 -15.02
N LYS A 217 34.55 3.78 -13.81
CA LYS A 217 34.79 2.33 -13.63
C LYS A 217 33.49 1.57 -13.88
N THR A 218 33.55 0.61 -14.79
CA THR A 218 32.41 -0.23 -15.18
C THR A 218 32.79 -1.70 -15.02
N LYS A 219 31.81 -2.62 -15.01
CA LYS A 219 32.07 -4.07 -14.91
C LYS A 219 33.00 -4.61 -16.01
N GLU A 220 33.05 -3.93 -17.14
CA GLU A 220 33.82 -4.33 -18.32
C GLU A 220 35.22 -3.67 -18.36
N GLY A 221 35.63 -2.90 -17.35
CA GLY A 221 36.91 -2.16 -17.30
C GLY A 221 36.83 -0.68 -16.88
N GLU A 222 38.01 -0.06 -16.73
CA GLU A 222 38.21 1.34 -16.28
C GLU A 222 38.34 2.33 -17.45
N GLY A 223 38.25 3.63 -17.18
CA GLY A 223 38.52 4.68 -18.18
C GLY A 223 37.42 4.94 -19.22
N ARG A 224 36.19 4.45 -19.00
CA ARG A 224 35.06 4.63 -19.92
C ARG A 224 34.31 5.95 -19.70
N TYR A 225 33.64 6.44 -20.73
CA TYR A 225 32.85 7.67 -20.68
C TYR A 225 31.37 7.29 -20.65
N VAL A 226 30.59 7.91 -19.76
CA VAL A 226 29.12 7.81 -19.79
C VAL A 226 28.60 9.09 -20.41
N VAL A 227 27.78 8.94 -21.45
CA VAL A 227 27.23 10.06 -22.21
C VAL A 227 25.71 10.06 -22.06
N GLN A 228 25.15 11.20 -21.66
CA GLN A 228 23.70 11.43 -21.64
C GLN A 228 23.27 12.01 -22.98
N TYR A 229 22.21 11.44 -23.54
CA TYR A 229 21.63 11.91 -24.79
C TYR A 229 20.11 11.97 -24.70
N GLU A 230 19.52 12.72 -25.62
CA GLU A 230 18.08 12.81 -25.84
C GLU A 230 17.74 12.34 -27.25
N LEU A 231 16.74 11.46 -27.33
CA LEU A 231 16.15 10.95 -28.56
C LEU A 231 14.64 11.00 -28.40
N ASP A 232 13.93 11.63 -29.34
CA ASP A 232 12.47 11.77 -29.33
C ASP A 232 11.88 12.36 -28.02
N GLY A 233 12.62 13.28 -27.38
CA GLY A 233 12.22 13.91 -26.12
C GLY A 233 12.41 13.03 -24.86
N ALA A 234 13.01 11.85 -25.01
CA ALA A 234 13.36 10.96 -23.91
C ALA A 234 14.87 10.97 -23.62
N LYS A 235 15.24 11.20 -22.35
CA LYS A 235 16.64 11.16 -21.90
C LYS A 235 17.09 9.74 -21.61
N SER A 236 18.22 9.36 -22.19
CA SER A 236 18.87 8.05 -21.99
C SER A 236 20.39 8.23 -21.92
N LYS A 237 21.11 7.14 -21.64
CA LYS A 237 22.58 7.18 -21.56
C LYS A 237 23.21 5.98 -22.24
N PHE A 238 24.41 6.15 -22.76
CA PHE A 238 25.24 5.05 -23.24
C PHE A 238 26.65 5.16 -22.67
N ILE A 239 27.40 4.07 -22.74
CA ILE A 239 28.79 4.00 -22.32
C ILE A 239 29.65 3.82 -23.57
N THR A 240 30.71 4.61 -23.70
CA THR A 240 31.69 4.47 -24.79
C THR A 240 33.10 4.29 -24.25
N ASN A 241 33.86 3.46 -24.96
CA ASN A 241 35.32 3.34 -24.79
C ASN A 241 36.08 3.64 -26.10
N SER A 242 35.41 4.19 -27.11
CA SER A 242 36.02 4.54 -28.40
C SER A 242 36.90 5.78 -28.24
N GLU A 243 38.18 5.69 -28.58
CA GLU A 243 39.13 6.81 -28.48
C GLU A 243 38.69 8.02 -29.31
N GLU A 244 38.13 7.79 -30.50
CA GLU A 244 37.63 8.86 -31.38
C GLU A 244 36.44 9.59 -30.76
N MET A 245 35.49 8.85 -30.17
CA MET A 245 34.35 9.49 -29.49
C MET A 245 34.80 10.27 -28.25
N LYS A 246 35.78 9.75 -27.50
CA LYS A 246 36.34 10.47 -26.34
C LYS A 246 37.00 11.78 -26.76
N SER A 247 37.86 11.73 -27.79
CA SER A 247 38.55 12.93 -28.29
C SER A 247 37.56 14.01 -28.76
N ILE A 248 36.49 13.62 -29.46
CA ILE A 248 35.44 14.57 -29.89
C ILE A 248 34.72 15.17 -28.67
N LEU A 249 34.34 14.35 -27.70
CA LEU A 249 33.68 14.83 -26.48
C LEU A 249 34.58 15.81 -25.70
N ASP A 250 35.87 15.49 -25.57
CA ASP A 250 36.83 16.34 -24.89
C ASP A 250 37.03 17.68 -25.61
N GLN A 251 37.14 17.68 -26.94
CA GLN A 251 37.20 18.91 -27.75
C GLN A 251 35.92 19.76 -27.56
N ILE A 252 34.74 19.14 -27.57
CA ILE A 252 33.47 19.87 -27.37
C ILE A 252 33.36 20.43 -25.96
N ARG A 253 33.91 19.73 -24.95
CA ARG A 253 33.99 20.24 -23.58
C ARG A 253 34.90 21.45 -23.47
N GLU A 254 36.02 21.47 -24.20
CA GLU A 254 36.91 22.65 -24.27
C GLU A 254 36.22 23.83 -24.94
N LEU A 255 35.46 23.59 -26.01
CA LEU A 255 34.67 24.60 -26.73
C LEU A 255 33.44 25.07 -25.94
N LYS A 256 33.02 24.33 -24.90
CA LYS A 256 31.81 24.57 -24.10
C LYS A 256 30.51 24.58 -24.90
N GLU A 257 30.45 23.86 -26.02
CA GLU A 257 29.28 23.78 -26.91
C GLU A 257 28.38 22.56 -26.60
N LEU A 258 28.02 22.36 -25.34
CA LEU A 258 26.97 21.40 -24.95
C LEU A 258 25.63 22.15 -24.79
N PRO A 259 24.51 21.60 -25.29
CA PRO A 259 24.34 20.34 -26.01
C PRO A 259 24.63 20.44 -27.52
N PHE A 260 25.01 19.32 -28.16
CA PHE A 260 25.22 19.24 -29.62
C PHE A 260 24.54 18.01 -30.23
N LYS A 261 24.23 18.07 -31.53
CA LYS A 261 23.68 16.94 -32.29
C LYS A 261 24.79 16.10 -32.89
N ALA A 262 24.63 14.78 -32.87
CA ALA A 262 25.55 13.85 -33.49
C ALA A 262 24.84 12.61 -34.00
N THR A 263 25.31 12.06 -35.12
CA THR A 263 24.86 10.76 -35.63
C THR A 263 25.88 9.69 -35.29
N ILE A 264 25.44 8.60 -34.66
CA ILE A 264 26.34 7.51 -34.27
C ILE A 264 26.46 6.49 -35.41
N HIS A 265 27.65 6.37 -35.98
CA HIS A 265 27.94 5.39 -37.02
C HIS A 265 28.85 4.26 -36.53
N ARG A 266 28.62 3.07 -37.06
CA ARG A 266 29.49 1.90 -36.87
C ARG A 266 30.49 1.84 -38.03
N LYS A 267 31.79 1.88 -37.73
CA LYS A 267 32.87 1.68 -38.70
C LYS A 267 33.59 0.37 -38.42
N ALA A 268 33.88 -0.39 -39.48
CA ALA A 268 34.75 -1.55 -39.41
C ALA A 268 36.19 -1.08 -39.19
N PHE A 269 36.87 -1.68 -38.21
CA PHE A 269 38.30 -1.49 -37.96
C PHE A 269 38.98 -2.84 -38.22
N GLY A 270 40.21 -2.83 -38.76
CA GLY A 270 40.92 -4.05 -39.15
C GLY A 270 40.96 -5.12 -38.04
N GLN A 271 41.06 -6.40 -38.44
CA GLN A 271 40.97 -7.59 -37.57
C GLN A 271 39.57 -7.91 -37.00
N GLY A 272 38.49 -7.65 -37.76
CA GLY A 272 37.13 -8.08 -37.40
C GLY A 272 36.51 -7.34 -36.21
N LYS A 273 37.12 -6.23 -35.76
CA LYS A 273 36.61 -5.40 -34.66
C LYS A 273 35.82 -4.23 -35.22
N THR A 274 34.74 -3.83 -34.53
CA THR A 274 33.93 -2.67 -34.95
C THR A 274 34.03 -1.56 -33.92
N LYS A 275 34.17 -0.33 -34.39
CA LYS A 275 34.19 0.89 -33.56
C LYS A 275 33.00 1.78 -33.87
N TYR A 276 32.62 2.61 -32.91
CA TYR A 276 31.57 3.62 -33.07
C TYR A 276 32.20 5.01 -33.11
N VAL A 277 31.63 5.88 -33.93
CA VAL A 277 32.10 7.26 -34.16
C VAL A 277 30.91 8.22 -34.19
N PHE A 278 31.15 9.47 -33.78
CA PHE A 278 30.25 10.58 -34.05
C PHE A 278 30.53 11.14 -35.44
N VAL A 279 29.47 11.44 -36.18
CA VAL A 279 29.48 12.17 -37.45
C VAL A 279 28.52 13.33 -37.34
#